data_AF-A0A5C8D9D3-F1
#
_entry.id   AF-A0A5C8D9D3-F1
#
_cell.length_a   1.000
_cell.length_b   1.000
_cell.length_c   1.000
_cell.angle_alpha   90.00
_cell.angle_beta   90.00
_cell.angle_gamma   90.00
#
_symmetry.space_group_name_H-M   'P 1'
#
loop_
_entity.id
_entity.type
_entity.pdbx_description
1 polymer ?
#
loop_
_entity_poly.entity_id
_entity_poly.type
_entity_poly.pdbx_seq_one_letter_code
_entity_poly.pdbx_strand_id
1 'polypeptide(L)'
;MFTHEQYLNDKNIRDKIIDIYEYSKETHKPDFINFVEDEFKDIKLDKIKKFIDCYIPITTCNFRCPYCYITQNNRWNDALPEFKYSAQYVRKALSKERLGGTCLLNMCGGGETLLPPYIIELLKELLEEGHYIFVVTNGTINKRFEEISKFPKNLLYRLAFKFSFHYKELIRINKMEDYFNNVRKMRDAGCSITVELTPYDDIIENIDDIKNIVKNNVGDIPHVTIARADNKKGIPILTKLSREEYKKTWEVFNSNLFNFKIDIFGKKMTKYCYAGKWSLYVNIGSGETRQCYTSNYYQNIFEDINKPINYKAIGKNCLEPHCYNAHSFLTLGDIPSLETPYYSYMRNRVLEDGSEWLNPYIKEIFSHKLKESNHFWS
;
A
#
# COMPACT_ATOMS: atom_id res chain seq x y z
N MET A 1 -19.09 23.49 10.34
CA MET A 1 -19.43 23.82 8.94
C MET A 1 -18.12 23.84 8.17
N PHE A 2 -17.72 22.68 7.62
CA PHE A 2 -16.45 22.49 6.91
C PHE A 2 -16.78 22.13 5.48
N THR A 3 -16.74 23.12 4.57
CA THR A 3 -16.88 22.90 3.14
C THR A 3 -15.51 23.05 2.49
N HIS A 4 -14.89 21.90 2.21
CA HIS A 4 -13.69 21.73 1.40
C HIS A 4 -14.00 21.94 -0.10
N GLU A 5 -14.36 23.16 -0.49
CA GLU A 5 -14.64 23.49 -1.91
C GLU A 5 -13.71 24.53 -2.53
N GLN A 6 -12.54 24.81 -1.95
CA GLN A 6 -11.59 25.78 -2.53
C GLN A 6 -10.14 25.29 -2.73
N TYR A 7 -9.84 24.02 -2.48
CA TYR A 7 -8.45 23.53 -2.53
C TYR A 7 -7.87 23.25 -3.93
N LEU A 8 -8.64 23.43 -5.02
CA LEU A 8 -8.15 23.14 -6.38
C LEU A 8 -7.86 24.39 -7.23
N ASN A 9 -7.89 25.58 -6.64
CA ASN A 9 -7.46 26.84 -7.31
C ASN A 9 -6.49 27.66 -6.45
N ASP A 10 -5.89 27.07 -5.40
CA ASP A 10 -5.17 27.84 -4.40
C ASP A 10 -3.67 27.96 -4.72
N LYS A 11 -3.24 29.20 -4.98
CA LYS A 11 -1.83 29.64 -5.08
C LYS A 11 -0.99 29.14 -3.89
N ASN A 12 -1.63 28.91 -2.74
CA ASN A 12 -1.04 28.44 -1.49
C ASN A 12 -0.49 26.99 -1.54
N ILE A 13 -0.97 26.11 -2.44
CA ILE A 13 -0.35 24.78 -2.63
C ILE A 13 0.94 24.88 -3.44
N ARG A 14 0.93 25.75 -4.47
CA ARG A 14 2.13 26.08 -5.24
C ARG A 14 3.15 26.79 -4.34
N ASP A 15 2.69 27.70 -3.50
CA ASP A 15 3.52 28.40 -2.52
C ASP A 15 4.06 27.44 -1.45
N LYS A 16 3.35 26.36 -1.06
CA LYS A 16 3.89 25.31 -0.18
C LYS A 16 4.93 24.40 -0.84
N ILE A 17 4.83 24.15 -2.14
CA ILE A 17 5.90 23.51 -2.91
C ILE A 17 7.10 24.46 -3.02
N ILE A 18 6.84 25.76 -3.14
CA ILE A 18 7.86 26.82 -3.07
C ILE A 18 8.47 26.90 -1.65
N ASP A 19 7.71 26.67 -0.58
CA ASP A 19 8.23 26.66 0.80
C ASP A 19 9.12 25.43 1.05
N ILE A 20 8.76 24.26 0.50
CA ILE A 20 9.65 23.09 0.43
C ILE A 20 10.93 23.41 -0.37
N TYR A 21 10.81 24.25 -1.39
CA TYR A 21 11.91 24.76 -2.22
C TYR A 21 12.78 25.81 -1.50
N GLU A 22 12.22 26.70 -0.67
CA GLU A 22 13.00 27.63 0.16
C GLU A 22 13.69 26.90 1.31
N TYR A 23 13.03 25.93 1.94
CA TYR A 23 13.66 25.03 2.93
C TYR A 23 14.85 24.24 2.34
N SER A 24 14.79 23.89 1.05
CA SER A 24 15.90 23.25 0.35
C SER A 24 17.09 24.18 0.05
N LYS A 25 16.87 25.51 0.00
CA LYS A 25 17.96 26.51 -0.16
C LYS A 25 18.79 26.64 1.11
N GLU A 26 18.17 26.56 2.29
CA GLU A 26 18.89 26.63 3.57
C GLU A 26 19.86 25.43 3.75
N THR A 27 19.57 24.30 3.12
CA THR A 27 20.31 23.03 3.27
C THR A 27 21.41 22.76 2.22
N HIS A 28 21.85 23.79 1.48
CA HIS A 28 23.07 23.78 0.63
C HIS A 28 23.12 22.70 -0.48
N LYS A 29 22.22 22.77 -1.47
CA LYS A 29 22.42 22.11 -2.78
C LYS A 29 22.36 23.12 -3.94
N PRO A 30 23.47 23.41 -4.66
CA PRO A 30 23.51 24.48 -5.66
C PRO A 30 22.74 24.24 -6.97
N ASP A 31 22.17 23.05 -7.22
CA ASP A 31 21.52 22.70 -8.52
C ASP A 31 20.06 22.21 -8.41
N PHE A 32 19.45 22.27 -7.23
CA PHE A 32 18.11 21.69 -7.02
C PHE A 32 16.98 22.47 -7.71
N ILE A 33 17.15 23.78 -7.89
CA ILE A 33 16.13 24.66 -8.49
C ILE A 33 15.86 24.30 -9.96
N ASN A 34 16.91 24.22 -10.77
CA ASN A 34 16.80 23.80 -12.18
C ASN A 34 16.34 22.35 -12.30
N PHE A 35 16.78 21.47 -11.37
CA PHE A 35 16.37 20.07 -11.31
C PHE A 35 14.87 19.90 -11.01
N VAL A 36 14.30 20.69 -10.09
CA VAL A 36 12.88 20.59 -9.71
C VAL A 36 11.96 21.17 -10.79
N GLU A 37 12.30 22.30 -11.39
CA GLU A 37 11.46 22.83 -12.48
C GLU A 37 11.46 21.92 -13.71
N ASP A 38 12.58 21.28 -14.05
CA ASP A 38 12.66 20.36 -15.18
C ASP A 38 12.09 18.96 -14.92
N GLU A 39 12.27 18.37 -13.73
CA GLU A 39 11.72 17.03 -13.40
C GLU A 39 10.21 17.05 -13.13
N PHE A 40 9.67 18.18 -12.66
CA PHE A 40 8.29 18.26 -12.18
C PHE A 40 7.31 18.99 -13.11
N LYS A 41 7.78 19.64 -14.18
CA LYS A 41 6.92 20.32 -15.18
C LYS A 41 5.81 19.41 -15.74
N ASP A 42 6.04 18.11 -15.78
CA ASP A 42 5.11 17.13 -16.34
C ASP A 42 4.35 16.29 -15.29
N ILE A 43 4.59 16.50 -13.98
CA ILE A 43 3.91 15.71 -12.94
C ILE A 43 2.48 16.22 -12.73
N LYS A 44 1.51 15.52 -13.33
CA LYS A 44 0.07 15.74 -13.11
C LYS A 44 -0.43 15.04 -11.85
N LEU A 45 -1.06 15.79 -10.94
CA LEU A 45 -1.78 15.26 -9.78
C LEU A 45 -3.17 14.77 -10.19
N ASP A 46 -3.24 13.57 -10.75
CA ASP A 46 -4.52 12.95 -11.09
C ASP A 46 -5.16 12.32 -9.84
N LYS A 47 -6.44 12.60 -9.60
CA LYS A 47 -7.24 11.89 -8.57
C LYS A 47 -7.30 10.38 -8.87
N ILE A 48 -7.39 9.57 -7.81
CA ILE A 48 -7.54 8.11 -7.95
C ILE A 48 -8.91 7.80 -8.54
N LYS A 49 -8.94 7.23 -9.74
CA LYS A 49 -10.14 6.68 -10.36
C LYS A 49 -10.53 5.32 -9.78
N LYS A 50 -9.57 4.42 -9.59
CA LYS A 50 -9.82 3.11 -8.97
C LYS A 50 -8.68 2.68 -8.06
N PHE A 51 -9.03 1.89 -7.06
CA PHE A 51 -8.08 1.12 -6.26
C PHE A 51 -7.98 -0.32 -6.79
N ILE A 52 -6.80 -0.78 -7.16
CA ILE A 52 -6.61 -2.16 -7.62
C ILE A 52 -5.68 -2.86 -6.64
N ASP A 53 -6.21 -3.88 -5.98
CA ASP A 53 -5.42 -4.79 -5.15
C ASP A 53 -4.82 -5.87 -6.06
N CYS A 54 -3.54 -5.71 -6.37
CA CYS A 54 -2.78 -6.52 -7.30
C CYS A 54 -2.09 -7.65 -6.54
N TYR A 55 -2.62 -8.86 -6.68
CA TYR A 55 -2.01 -10.06 -6.14
C TYR A 55 -0.88 -10.53 -7.05
N ILE A 56 0.32 -10.63 -6.49
CA ILE A 56 1.46 -11.27 -7.15
C ILE A 56 1.45 -12.75 -6.74
N PRO A 57 1.32 -13.70 -7.68
CA PRO A 57 1.09 -15.12 -7.38
C PRO A 57 2.37 -15.84 -6.93
N ILE A 58 3.20 -15.17 -6.14
CA ILE A 58 4.36 -15.74 -5.49
C ILE A 58 3.98 -16.22 -4.09
N THR A 59 4.46 -17.41 -3.73
CA THR A 59 4.44 -17.94 -2.36
C THR A 59 5.85 -18.13 -1.80
N THR A 60 6.86 -18.22 -2.67
CA THR A 60 8.28 -18.25 -2.27
C THR A 60 8.63 -17.03 -1.41
N CYS A 61 9.29 -17.26 -0.27
CA CYS A 61 9.72 -16.19 0.61
C CYS A 61 11.03 -16.57 1.30
N ASN A 62 11.91 -15.59 1.49
CA ASN A 62 13.15 -15.76 2.25
C ASN A 62 12.94 -15.70 3.77
N PHE A 63 11.73 -15.39 4.23
CA PHE A 63 11.32 -15.42 5.63
C PHE A 63 10.39 -16.61 5.91
N ARG A 64 10.33 -17.03 7.16
CA ARG A 64 9.54 -18.16 7.69
C ARG A 64 8.72 -17.73 8.91
N CYS A 65 7.99 -16.63 8.78
CA CYS A 65 7.25 -16.04 9.89
C CYS A 65 6.17 -17.02 10.42
N PRO A 66 6.10 -17.31 11.73
CA PRO A 66 5.19 -18.33 12.28
C PRO A 66 3.70 -17.99 12.12
N TYR A 67 3.36 -16.71 12.07
CA TYR A 67 1.99 -16.23 11.82
C TYR A 67 1.60 -16.23 10.34
N CYS A 68 2.54 -16.44 9.41
CA CYS A 68 2.26 -16.32 7.99
C CYS A 68 1.60 -17.59 7.45
N TYR A 69 0.47 -17.43 6.76
CA TYR A 69 -0.24 -18.54 6.13
C TYR A 69 0.63 -19.33 5.14
N ILE A 70 1.59 -18.71 4.46
CA ILE A 70 2.54 -19.43 3.58
C ILE A 70 3.40 -20.42 4.38
N THR A 71 3.92 -19.99 5.52
CA THR A 71 4.74 -20.86 6.39
C THR A 71 3.89 -21.96 7.00
N GLN A 72 2.68 -21.64 7.46
CA GLN A 72 1.73 -22.60 8.01
C GLN A 72 1.30 -23.68 7.01
N ASN A 73 1.36 -23.38 5.70
CA ASN A 73 1.03 -24.32 4.63
C ASN A 73 2.28 -24.89 3.92
N ASN A 74 3.50 -24.67 4.43
CA ASN A 74 4.75 -25.14 3.84
C ASN A 74 4.96 -24.73 2.36
N ARG A 75 4.54 -23.52 1.98
CA ARG A 75 4.60 -23.02 0.59
C ARG A 75 5.75 -22.04 0.32
N TRP A 76 6.61 -21.80 1.31
CA TRP A 76 7.67 -20.77 1.26
C TRP A 76 8.83 -21.14 0.33
N ASN A 77 8.94 -22.41 -0.07
CA ASN A 77 9.93 -22.95 -0.99
C ASN A 77 9.33 -23.37 -2.35
N ASP A 78 8.09 -22.99 -2.64
CA ASP A 78 7.50 -23.16 -3.98
C ASP A 78 8.41 -22.50 -5.04
N ALA A 79 8.32 -22.98 -6.29
CA ALA A 79 9.00 -22.33 -7.40
C ALA A 79 8.48 -20.90 -7.61
N LEU A 80 9.31 -20.04 -8.20
CA LEU A 80 8.86 -18.71 -8.62
C LEU A 80 7.71 -18.85 -9.62
N PRO A 81 6.70 -17.97 -9.55
CA PRO A 81 5.56 -18.06 -10.45
C PRO A 81 5.98 -17.76 -11.89
N GLU A 82 5.28 -18.40 -12.82
CA GLU A 82 5.27 -17.99 -14.22
C GLU A 82 4.28 -16.84 -14.42
N PHE A 83 4.73 -15.79 -15.09
CA PHE A 83 3.88 -14.67 -15.50
C PHE A 83 3.47 -14.88 -16.95
N LYS A 84 2.18 -15.13 -17.20
CA LYS A 84 1.66 -15.44 -18.55
C LYS A 84 1.86 -14.27 -19.53
N TYR A 85 1.89 -13.04 -19.02
CA TYR A 85 1.91 -11.82 -19.83
C TYR A 85 3.13 -10.96 -19.52
N SER A 86 3.72 -10.32 -20.54
CA SER A 86 4.80 -9.37 -20.35
C SER A 86 4.34 -8.12 -19.57
N ALA A 87 5.29 -7.38 -19.00
CA ALA A 87 5.01 -6.14 -18.27
C ALA A 87 4.30 -5.11 -19.16
N GLN A 88 4.70 -4.97 -20.42
CA GLN A 88 4.08 -4.09 -21.41
C GLN A 88 2.64 -4.49 -21.73
N TYR A 89 2.38 -5.81 -21.78
CA TYR A 89 1.01 -6.29 -22.00
C TYR A 89 0.14 -5.98 -20.79
N VAL A 90 0.65 -6.21 -19.57
CA VAL A 90 -0.06 -5.84 -18.33
C VAL A 90 -0.30 -4.33 -18.25
N ARG A 91 0.65 -3.50 -18.67
CA ARG A 91 0.46 -2.05 -18.80
C ARG A 91 -0.69 -1.69 -19.71
N LYS A 92 -0.76 -2.26 -20.92
CA LYS A 92 -1.90 -2.03 -21.83
C LYS A 92 -3.21 -2.49 -21.21
N ALA A 93 -3.19 -3.63 -20.54
CA ALA A 93 -4.36 -4.19 -19.89
C ALA A 93 -4.84 -3.34 -18.69
N LEU A 94 -3.92 -2.73 -17.96
CA LEU A 94 -4.22 -1.83 -16.85
C LEU A 94 -4.09 -0.36 -17.24
N SER A 95 -4.17 -0.02 -18.52
CA SER A 95 -3.99 1.36 -18.98
C SER A 95 -5.03 2.30 -18.40
N LYS A 96 -4.67 3.58 -18.26
CA LYS A 96 -5.58 4.63 -17.82
C LYS A 96 -6.82 4.69 -18.71
N GLU A 97 -6.66 4.50 -20.01
CA GLU A 97 -7.77 4.46 -20.97
C GLU A 97 -8.77 3.34 -20.61
N ARG A 98 -8.30 2.09 -20.47
CA ARG A 98 -9.17 0.95 -20.13
C ARG A 98 -9.81 1.06 -18.76
N LEU A 99 -9.07 1.60 -17.77
CA LEU A 99 -9.55 1.75 -16.39
C LEU A 99 -10.36 3.05 -16.20
N GLY A 100 -10.45 3.90 -17.20
CA GLY A 100 -11.16 5.19 -17.17
C GLY A 100 -10.48 6.26 -16.31
N GLY A 101 -9.17 6.13 -16.04
CA GLY A 101 -8.34 7.11 -15.35
C GLY A 101 -7.19 6.50 -14.53
N THR A 102 -6.46 7.37 -13.86
CA THR A 102 -5.32 7.02 -12.99
C THR A 102 -5.76 6.18 -11.79
N CYS A 103 -4.99 5.16 -11.45
CA CYS A 103 -5.34 4.19 -10.40
C CYS A 103 -4.25 4.11 -9.33
N LEU A 104 -4.65 3.68 -8.14
CA LEU A 104 -3.73 3.24 -7.08
C LEU A 104 -3.64 1.72 -7.13
N LEU A 105 -2.45 1.20 -7.40
CA LEU A 105 -2.16 -0.23 -7.51
C LEU A 105 -1.43 -0.69 -6.24
N ASN A 106 -2.07 -1.52 -5.42
CA ASN A 106 -1.42 -2.14 -4.26
C ASN A 106 -0.84 -3.49 -4.66
N MET A 107 0.49 -3.59 -4.73
CA MET A 107 1.20 -4.78 -5.17
C MET A 107 1.59 -5.62 -3.95
N CYS A 108 0.96 -6.78 -3.78
CA CYS A 108 1.25 -7.68 -2.68
C CYS A 108 1.38 -9.13 -3.15
N GLY A 109 2.54 -9.73 -2.91
CA GLY A 109 2.75 -11.17 -3.03
C GLY A 109 2.13 -11.95 -1.88
N GLY A 110 1.96 -13.26 -2.09
CA GLY A 110 1.75 -14.15 -0.96
C GLY A 110 3.04 -14.39 -0.16
N GLY A 111 4.16 -14.53 -0.87
CA GLY A 111 5.53 -14.48 -0.37
C GLY A 111 6.19 -13.12 -0.57
N GLU A 112 7.49 -13.08 -0.86
CA GLU A 112 8.21 -11.81 -1.02
C GLU A 112 7.95 -11.18 -2.40
N THR A 113 7.19 -10.08 -2.41
CA THR A 113 6.73 -9.39 -3.63
C THR A 113 7.85 -9.04 -4.60
N LEU A 114 9.01 -8.58 -4.11
CA LEU A 114 10.10 -8.15 -4.98
C LEU A 114 11.04 -9.29 -5.39
N LEU A 115 10.78 -10.53 -4.97
CA LEU A 115 11.64 -11.66 -5.31
C LEU A 115 11.69 -11.93 -6.83
N PRO A 116 10.57 -11.97 -7.58
CA PRO A 116 10.60 -12.21 -9.01
C PRO A 116 11.19 -11.00 -9.77
N PRO A 117 12.20 -11.17 -10.64
CA PRO A 117 12.77 -10.08 -11.44
C PRO A 117 11.75 -9.31 -12.28
N TYR A 118 10.74 -10.03 -12.80
CA TYR A 118 9.63 -9.48 -13.58
C TYR A 118 8.94 -8.28 -12.91
N ILE A 119 8.88 -8.26 -11.59
CA ILE A 119 8.17 -7.21 -10.84
C ILE A 119 8.83 -5.85 -11.05
N ILE A 120 10.15 -5.79 -11.24
CA ILE A 120 10.86 -4.52 -11.44
C ILE A 120 10.47 -3.89 -12.78
N GLU A 121 10.41 -4.70 -13.84
CA GLU A 121 9.94 -4.25 -15.15
C GLU A 121 8.48 -3.82 -15.10
N LEU A 122 7.63 -4.61 -14.43
CA LEU A 122 6.22 -4.28 -14.26
C LEU A 122 5.99 -2.97 -13.50
N LEU A 123 6.73 -2.72 -12.43
CA LEU A 123 6.64 -1.46 -11.67
C LEU A 123 6.97 -0.27 -12.58
N LYS A 124 8.05 -0.37 -13.37
CA LYS A 124 8.43 0.69 -14.30
C LYS A 124 7.32 0.97 -15.32
N GLU A 125 6.81 -0.06 -15.99
CA GLU A 125 5.75 0.06 -17.01
C GLU A 125 4.46 0.69 -16.45
N LEU A 126 4.03 0.29 -15.25
CA LEU A 126 2.82 0.82 -14.61
C LEU A 126 3.01 2.25 -14.08
N LEU A 127 4.23 2.62 -13.64
CA LEU A 127 4.56 3.99 -13.27
C LEU A 127 4.63 4.90 -14.51
N GLU A 128 5.16 4.41 -15.63
CA GLU A 128 5.20 5.13 -16.91
C GLU A 128 3.81 5.32 -17.52
N GLU A 129 2.88 4.38 -17.31
CA GLU A 129 1.46 4.59 -17.59
C GLU A 129 0.88 5.74 -16.76
N GLY A 130 1.50 6.03 -15.61
CA GLY A 130 1.20 7.14 -14.73
C GLY A 130 0.30 6.78 -13.55
N HIS A 131 0.24 5.50 -13.17
CA HIS A 131 -0.42 5.03 -11.95
C HIS A 131 0.38 5.39 -10.69
N TYR A 132 -0.30 5.36 -9.55
CA TYR A 132 0.35 5.32 -8.24
C TYR A 132 0.50 3.87 -7.82
N ILE A 133 1.65 3.51 -7.26
CA ILE A 133 1.91 2.13 -6.86
C ILE A 133 2.33 2.08 -5.39
N PHE A 134 1.75 1.15 -4.65
CA PHE A 134 2.14 0.84 -3.29
C PHE A 134 2.62 -0.61 -3.22
N VAL A 135 3.90 -0.82 -2.95
CA VAL A 135 4.51 -2.16 -2.92
C VAL A 135 4.63 -2.65 -1.49
N VAL A 136 4.06 -3.82 -1.20
CA VAL A 136 4.26 -4.52 0.09
C VAL A 136 5.48 -5.41 -0.03
N THR A 137 6.47 -5.27 0.85
CA THR A 137 7.71 -6.05 0.81
C THR A 137 8.27 -6.29 2.22
N ASN A 138 9.02 -7.36 2.41
CA ASN A 138 9.81 -7.59 3.62
C ASN A 138 11.11 -6.77 3.67
N GLY A 139 11.46 -6.06 2.60
CA GLY A 139 12.54 -5.06 2.61
C GLY A 139 13.97 -5.59 2.49
N THR A 140 14.20 -6.88 2.22
CA THR A 140 15.54 -7.49 2.37
C THR A 140 16.27 -7.86 1.07
N ILE A 141 15.64 -7.70 -0.10
CA ILE A 141 16.27 -8.03 -1.38
C ILE A 141 17.02 -6.80 -1.94
N ASN A 142 18.21 -6.50 -1.40
CA ASN A 142 18.99 -5.29 -1.72
C ASN A 142 19.07 -4.95 -3.21
N LYS A 143 19.34 -5.95 -4.06
CA LYS A 143 19.44 -5.78 -5.52
C LYS A 143 18.21 -5.11 -6.12
N ARG A 144 17.01 -5.39 -5.60
CA ARG A 144 15.74 -4.81 -6.12
C ARG A 144 15.65 -3.33 -5.82
N PHE A 145 16.07 -2.93 -4.63
CA PHE A 145 16.10 -1.52 -4.26
C PHE A 145 17.18 -0.74 -5.02
N GLU A 146 18.30 -1.39 -5.38
CA GLU A 146 19.29 -0.79 -6.30
C GLU A 146 18.79 -0.67 -7.75
N GLU A 147 17.96 -1.59 -8.20
CA GLU A 147 17.33 -1.51 -9.52
C GLU A 147 16.29 -0.40 -9.56
N ILE A 148 15.43 -0.31 -8.53
CA ILE A 148 14.36 0.70 -8.43
C ILE A 148 14.92 2.09 -8.18
N SER A 149 15.96 2.27 -7.37
CA SER A 149 16.55 3.60 -7.08
C SER A 149 17.05 4.33 -8.32
N LYS A 150 17.27 3.60 -9.43
CA LYS A 150 17.70 4.13 -10.73
C LYS A 150 16.55 4.57 -11.64
N PHE A 151 15.29 4.40 -11.22
CA PHE A 151 14.16 4.91 -11.99
C PHE A 151 14.19 6.45 -12.04
N PRO A 152 13.64 7.06 -13.11
CA PRO A 152 13.43 8.50 -13.16
C PRO A 152 12.66 9.02 -11.95
N LYS A 153 12.99 10.21 -11.46
CA LYS A 153 12.49 10.71 -10.17
C LYS A 153 10.99 10.96 -10.21
N ASN A 154 10.48 11.47 -11.33
CA ASN A 154 9.04 11.58 -11.58
C ASN A 154 8.25 10.27 -11.38
N LEU A 155 8.86 9.10 -11.63
CA LEU A 155 8.24 7.79 -11.34
C LEU A 155 8.31 7.45 -9.85
N LEU A 156 9.46 7.70 -9.21
CA LEU A 156 9.67 7.42 -7.79
C LEU A 156 8.73 8.20 -6.88
N TYR A 157 8.33 9.42 -7.24
CA TYR A 157 7.35 10.18 -6.45
C TYR A 157 5.95 9.55 -6.42
N ARG A 158 5.61 8.73 -7.42
CA ARG A 158 4.36 7.96 -7.48
C ARG A 158 4.46 6.57 -6.85
N LEU A 159 5.64 6.22 -6.35
CA LEU A 159 5.92 4.93 -5.74
C LEU A 159 5.97 5.05 -4.21
N ALA A 160 5.21 4.19 -3.56
CA ALA A 160 5.22 4.01 -2.13
C ALA A 160 5.63 2.58 -1.76
N PHE A 161 6.32 2.40 -0.64
CA PHE A 161 6.68 1.09 -0.11
C PHE A 161 6.11 0.87 1.28
N LYS A 162 5.41 -0.24 1.46
CA LYS A 162 5.00 -0.76 2.75
C LYS A 162 6.02 -1.82 3.14
N PHE A 163 6.97 -1.41 3.95
CA PHE A 163 8.00 -2.28 4.50
C PHE A 163 7.43 -3.04 5.70
N SER A 164 7.26 -4.34 5.55
CA SER A 164 6.78 -5.22 6.61
C SER A 164 7.93 -5.56 7.56
N PHE A 165 7.89 -5.00 8.76
CA PHE A 165 8.92 -5.18 9.78
C PHE A 165 8.72 -6.50 10.52
N HIS A 166 9.42 -7.55 10.08
CA HIS A 166 9.33 -8.89 10.68
C HIS A 166 10.49 -9.09 11.67
N TYR A 167 10.37 -8.49 12.85
CA TYR A 167 11.44 -8.36 13.85
C TYR A 167 12.26 -9.65 14.09
N LYS A 168 11.61 -10.75 14.50
CA LYS A 168 12.31 -12.01 14.80
C LYS A 168 12.99 -12.61 13.57
N GLU A 169 12.38 -12.47 12.39
CA GLU A 169 12.96 -13.00 11.15
C GLU A 169 14.19 -12.20 10.74
N LEU A 170 14.13 -10.86 10.80
CA LEU A 170 15.27 -9.98 10.52
C LEU A 170 16.47 -10.28 11.43
N ILE A 171 16.23 -10.61 12.70
CA ILE A 171 17.27 -11.09 13.62
C ILE A 171 17.78 -12.46 13.18
N ARG A 172 16.88 -13.43 12.97
CA ARG A 172 17.23 -14.82 12.62
C ARG A 172 18.14 -14.92 11.40
N ILE A 173 17.91 -14.10 10.39
CA ILE A 173 18.70 -14.10 9.15
C ILE A 173 19.78 -13.02 9.09
N ASN A 174 19.97 -12.26 10.17
CA ASN A 174 20.93 -11.15 10.27
C ASN A 174 20.77 -10.11 9.14
N LYS A 175 19.54 -9.61 8.93
CA LYS A 175 19.18 -8.65 7.86
C LYS A 175 18.60 -7.33 8.39
N MET A 176 18.73 -7.05 9.68
CA MET A 176 18.20 -5.82 10.29
C MET A 176 18.78 -4.55 9.64
N GLU A 177 20.10 -4.51 9.44
CA GLU A 177 20.77 -3.36 8.83
C GLU A 177 20.38 -3.19 7.36
N ASP A 178 20.39 -4.28 6.59
CA ASP A 178 19.96 -4.30 5.18
C ASP A 178 18.53 -3.77 5.02
N TYR A 179 17.61 -4.18 5.89
CA TYR A 179 16.23 -3.70 5.91
C TYR A 179 16.18 -2.17 6.03
N PHE A 180 16.79 -1.60 7.07
CA PHE A 180 16.73 -0.16 7.30
C PHE A 180 17.52 0.64 6.25
N ASN A 181 18.62 0.09 5.73
CA ASN A 181 19.34 0.67 4.59
C ASN A 181 18.43 0.77 3.36
N ASN A 182 17.63 -0.26 3.06
CA ASN A 182 16.68 -0.22 1.94
C ASN A 182 15.51 0.74 2.20
N VAL A 183 15.00 0.83 3.43
CA VAL A 183 13.96 1.83 3.78
C VAL A 183 14.48 3.25 3.54
N ARG A 184 15.65 3.59 4.09
CA ARG A 184 16.28 4.90 3.88
C ARG A 184 16.56 5.16 2.41
N LYS A 185 17.14 4.20 1.70
CA LYS A 185 17.42 4.31 0.26
C LYS A 185 16.19 4.70 -0.55
N MET A 186 15.04 4.07 -0.30
CA MET A 186 13.80 4.41 -1.02
C MET A 186 13.27 5.79 -0.64
N ARG A 187 13.31 6.14 0.65
CA ARG A 187 12.93 7.48 1.12
C ARG A 187 13.80 8.56 0.47
N ASP A 188 15.11 8.39 0.53
CA ASP A 188 16.10 9.34 0.01
C ASP A 188 16.06 9.40 -1.54
N ALA A 189 15.58 8.33 -2.19
CA ALA A 189 15.31 8.32 -3.61
C ALA A 189 14.05 9.13 -4.01
N GLY A 190 13.17 9.49 -3.06
CA GLY A 190 11.95 10.26 -3.29
C GLY A 190 10.65 9.45 -3.17
N CYS A 191 10.74 8.14 -2.93
CA CYS A 191 9.58 7.30 -2.69
C CYS A 191 8.94 7.64 -1.33
N SER A 192 7.63 7.41 -1.24
CA SER A 192 6.98 7.34 0.08
C SER A 192 7.28 5.99 0.73
N ILE A 193 7.37 5.96 2.06
CA ILE A 193 7.62 4.73 2.81
C ILE A 193 6.62 4.60 3.96
N THR A 194 6.33 3.37 4.36
CA THR A 194 5.74 3.05 5.66
C THR A 194 6.45 1.86 6.24
N VAL A 195 6.67 1.86 7.55
CA VAL A 195 7.15 0.69 8.29
C VAL A 195 5.98 0.12 9.08
N GLU A 196 5.60 -1.12 8.78
CA GLU A 196 4.43 -1.78 9.37
C GLU A 196 4.80 -3.09 10.06
N LEU A 197 4.38 -3.24 11.32
CA LEU A 197 4.50 -4.44 12.12
C LEU A 197 3.20 -5.26 12.04
N THR A 198 3.32 -6.55 11.75
CA THR A 198 2.24 -7.52 11.98
C THR A 198 2.36 -8.02 13.43
N PRO A 199 1.41 -7.67 14.31
CA PRO A 199 1.47 -8.07 15.72
C PRO A 199 1.17 -9.55 15.90
N TYR A 200 1.93 -10.25 16.75
CA TYR A 200 1.68 -11.63 17.17
C TYR A 200 2.30 -11.88 18.55
N ASP A 201 1.84 -12.90 19.26
CA ASP A 201 2.11 -13.04 20.69
C ASP A 201 3.61 -13.13 21.04
N ASP A 202 4.44 -13.81 20.21
CA ASP A 202 5.85 -14.07 20.53
C ASP A 202 6.77 -12.83 20.46
N ILE A 203 6.24 -11.66 20.11
CA ILE A 203 6.98 -10.38 20.08
C ILE A 203 6.46 -9.37 21.10
N ILE A 204 5.52 -9.75 21.98
CA ILE A 204 4.99 -8.86 23.02
C ILE A 204 6.12 -8.38 23.95
N GLU A 205 7.01 -9.29 24.35
CA GLU A 205 8.17 -8.96 25.21
C GLU A 205 9.20 -8.06 24.51
N ASN A 206 9.10 -7.86 23.19
CA ASN A 206 10.02 -7.05 22.40
C ASN A 206 9.41 -5.72 21.94
N ILE A 207 8.25 -5.32 22.46
CA ILE A 207 7.57 -4.09 22.02
C ILE A 207 8.47 -2.86 22.14
N ASP A 208 9.16 -2.69 23.27
CA ASP A 208 10.03 -1.53 23.48
C ASP A 208 11.26 -1.56 22.58
N ASP A 209 11.89 -2.73 22.41
CA ASP A 209 12.99 -2.91 21.45
C ASP A 209 12.57 -2.56 20.02
N ILE A 210 11.40 -3.03 19.60
CA ILE A 210 10.84 -2.78 18.27
C ILE A 210 10.57 -1.29 18.08
N LYS A 211 9.98 -0.61 19.07
CA LYS A 211 9.74 0.83 19.01
C LYS A 211 11.06 1.59 18.88
N ASN A 212 12.03 1.27 19.73
CA ASN A 212 13.32 1.93 19.76
C ASN A 212 14.11 1.73 18.47
N ILE A 213 14.22 0.49 17.97
CA ILE A 213 15.03 0.20 16.78
C ILE A 213 14.45 0.85 15.52
N VAL A 214 13.13 0.86 15.37
CA VAL A 214 12.47 1.50 14.23
C VAL A 214 12.59 3.02 14.36
N LYS A 215 12.28 3.60 15.53
CA LYS A 215 12.41 5.05 15.77
C LYS A 215 13.83 5.53 15.47
N ASN A 216 14.85 4.85 15.97
CA ASN A 216 16.25 5.22 15.76
C ASN A 216 16.70 5.16 14.29
N ASN A 217 16.05 4.34 13.45
CA ASN A 217 16.44 4.15 12.06
C ASN A 217 15.61 4.95 11.05
N VAL A 218 14.34 5.23 11.37
CA VAL A 218 13.37 5.85 10.43
C VAL A 218 12.55 7.00 11.05
N GLY A 219 12.94 7.47 12.24
CA GLY A 219 12.45 8.69 12.87
C GLY A 219 11.19 8.53 13.74
N ASP A 220 10.43 7.45 13.58
CA ASP A 220 9.21 7.19 14.37
C ASP A 220 8.97 5.68 14.53
N ILE A 221 8.02 5.30 15.39
CA ILE A 221 7.63 3.91 15.68
C ILE A 221 6.74 3.34 14.55
N PRO A 222 6.76 2.01 14.31
CA PRO A 222 6.04 1.41 13.21
C PRO A 222 4.53 1.57 13.37
N HIS A 223 3.80 1.53 12.25
CA HIS A 223 2.36 1.27 12.31
C HIS A 223 2.14 -0.20 12.62
N VAL A 224 1.09 -0.50 13.36
CA VAL A 224 0.69 -1.88 13.70
C VAL A 224 -0.59 -2.24 12.95
N THR A 225 -0.61 -3.42 12.34
CA THR A 225 -1.81 -3.97 11.67
C THR A 225 -2.53 -4.99 12.56
N ILE A 226 -3.27 -5.95 11.99
CA ILE A 226 -3.90 -7.05 12.74
C ILE A 226 -3.53 -8.36 12.06
N ALA A 227 -2.89 -9.26 12.80
CA ALA A 227 -2.68 -10.64 12.37
C ALA A 227 -3.97 -11.44 12.43
N ARG A 228 -4.16 -12.35 11.49
CA ARG A 228 -5.42 -13.06 11.27
C ARG A 228 -5.19 -14.55 11.24
N ALA A 229 -6.12 -15.29 11.81
CA ALA A 229 -6.18 -16.73 11.63
C ALA A 229 -7.02 -17.02 10.37
N ASP A 230 -6.40 -16.86 9.19
CA ASP A 230 -7.08 -17.01 7.89
C ASP A 230 -7.60 -18.45 7.67
N ASN A 231 -7.09 -19.44 8.42
CA ASN A 231 -7.55 -20.83 8.42
C ASN A 231 -8.76 -21.12 9.34
N LYS A 232 -9.24 -20.13 10.10
CA LYS A 232 -10.37 -20.29 11.03
C LYS A 232 -11.62 -19.60 10.50
N LYS A 233 -12.79 -20.22 10.72
CA LYS A 233 -14.09 -19.63 10.40
C LYS A 233 -14.24 -18.26 11.09
N GLY A 234 -14.66 -17.25 10.33
CA GLY A 234 -14.82 -15.89 10.84
C GLY A 234 -13.55 -15.04 10.81
N ILE A 235 -12.39 -15.62 10.46
CA ILE A 235 -11.09 -14.93 10.34
C ILE A 235 -10.76 -14.13 11.63
N PRO A 236 -10.75 -14.77 12.82
CA PRO A 236 -10.49 -14.07 14.07
C PRO A 236 -9.06 -13.52 14.11
N ILE A 237 -8.81 -12.64 15.08
CA ILE A 237 -7.46 -12.14 15.39
C ILE A 237 -6.58 -13.34 15.76
N LEU A 238 -5.37 -13.40 15.20
CA LEU A 238 -4.39 -14.43 15.54
C LEU A 238 -3.68 -14.04 16.84
N THR A 239 -4.26 -14.44 17.98
CA THR A 239 -3.69 -14.21 19.31
C THR A 239 -4.30 -15.18 20.32
N LYS A 240 -3.59 -15.42 21.43
CA LYS A 240 -4.09 -16.09 22.64
C LYS A 240 -4.74 -15.12 23.63
N LEU A 241 -4.54 -13.81 23.45
CA LEU A 241 -5.09 -12.77 24.32
C LEU A 241 -6.59 -12.58 24.11
N SER A 242 -7.28 -12.06 25.12
CA SER A 242 -8.61 -11.48 24.89
C SER A 242 -8.51 -10.25 23.99
N ARG A 243 -9.62 -9.83 23.40
CA ARG A 243 -9.66 -8.65 22.52
C ARG A 243 -9.22 -7.37 23.22
N GLU A 244 -9.61 -7.18 24.48
CA GLU A 244 -9.25 -5.99 25.27
C GLU A 244 -7.77 -6.00 25.65
N GLU A 245 -7.23 -7.15 26.07
CA GLU A 245 -5.79 -7.30 26.34
C GLU A 245 -4.97 -7.10 25.06
N TYR A 246 -5.43 -7.66 23.94
CA TYR A 246 -4.80 -7.46 22.63
C TYR A 246 -4.78 -5.98 22.25
N LYS A 247 -5.92 -5.28 22.39
CA LYS A 247 -5.98 -3.84 22.14
C LYS A 247 -5.00 -3.07 23.02
N LYS A 248 -5.05 -3.28 24.34
CA LYS A 248 -4.15 -2.63 25.32
C LYS A 248 -2.67 -2.88 25.03
N THR A 249 -2.33 -4.10 24.60
CA THR A 249 -0.96 -4.49 24.29
C THR A 249 -0.42 -3.74 23.08
N TRP A 250 -1.22 -3.60 22.03
CA TRP A 250 -0.76 -3.07 20.73
C TRP A 250 -1.07 -1.58 20.52
N GLU A 251 -1.96 -0.97 21.30
CA GLU A 251 -2.29 0.47 21.19
C GLU A 251 -1.11 1.39 21.56
N VAL A 252 -0.12 0.88 22.32
CA VAL A 252 1.11 1.59 22.72
C VAL A 252 2.01 2.03 21.54
N PHE A 253 1.71 1.57 20.33
CA PHE A 253 2.35 2.01 19.09
C PHE A 253 1.73 3.28 18.49
N ASN A 254 0.66 3.82 19.09
CA ASN A 254 -0.05 5.01 18.61
C ASN A 254 -0.31 4.93 17.10
N SER A 255 -0.76 3.77 16.64
CA SER A 255 -0.94 3.43 15.23
C SER A 255 -2.38 3.73 14.83
N ASN A 256 -2.58 4.75 14.00
CA ASN A 256 -3.90 5.06 13.44
C ASN A 256 -4.46 3.89 12.62
N LEU A 257 -3.57 3.17 11.94
CA LEU A 257 -3.90 1.92 11.26
C LEU A 257 -4.49 0.88 12.22
N PHE A 258 -3.85 0.69 13.38
CA PHE A 258 -4.30 -0.28 14.38
C PHE A 258 -5.64 0.13 14.96
N ASN A 259 -5.76 1.37 15.41
CA ASN A 259 -6.95 1.91 16.06
C ASN A 259 -8.17 1.82 15.15
N PHE A 260 -8.03 2.21 13.89
CA PHE A 260 -9.11 2.09 12.92
C PHE A 260 -9.46 0.62 12.61
N LYS A 261 -8.45 -0.24 12.41
CA LYS A 261 -8.70 -1.64 12.10
C LYS A 261 -9.37 -2.36 13.26
N ILE A 262 -8.88 -2.19 14.49
CA ILE A 262 -9.38 -2.97 15.63
C ILE A 262 -10.86 -2.68 15.83
N ASP A 263 -11.31 -1.43 15.69
CA ASP A 263 -12.72 -1.04 15.84
C ASP A 263 -13.65 -1.68 14.81
N ILE A 264 -13.14 -2.03 13.62
CA ILE A 264 -13.92 -2.62 12.52
C ILE A 264 -13.76 -4.15 12.47
N PHE A 265 -12.64 -4.67 12.95
CA PHE A 265 -12.29 -6.09 12.83
C PHE A 265 -13.28 -6.98 13.57
N GLY A 266 -13.84 -7.97 12.89
CA GLY A 266 -14.90 -8.85 13.39
C GLY A 266 -16.33 -8.34 13.17
N LYS A 267 -16.54 -7.12 12.63
CA LYS A 267 -17.87 -6.59 12.33
C LYS A 267 -18.24 -6.82 10.86
N LYS A 268 -19.32 -7.56 10.63
CA LYS A 268 -19.85 -7.83 9.28
C LYS A 268 -20.24 -6.53 8.58
N MET A 269 -19.81 -6.37 7.34
CA MET A 269 -20.19 -5.22 6.53
C MET A 269 -21.52 -5.46 5.81
N THR A 270 -22.53 -4.66 6.14
CA THR A 270 -23.90 -4.77 5.60
C THR A 270 -24.31 -3.59 4.71
N LYS A 271 -23.52 -2.51 4.72
CA LYS A 271 -23.74 -1.34 3.86
C LYS A 271 -23.37 -1.67 2.41
N TYR A 272 -23.94 -0.90 1.47
CA TYR A 272 -23.67 -1.08 0.05
C TYR A 272 -22.20 -0.77 -0.28
N CYS A 273 -21.47 -1.77 -0.80
CA CYS A 273 -20.06 -1.70 -1.14
C CYS A 273 -19.83 -1.63 -2.65
N TYR A 274 -19.06 -0.63 -3.07
CA TYR A 274 -18.67 -0.35 -4.45
C TYR A 274 -17.44 -1.14 -4.91
N ALA A 275 -16.89 -2.04 -4.08
CA ALA A 275 -15.89 -2.99 -4.53
C ALA A 275 -16.40 -3.77 -5.76
N GLY A 276 -15.58 -3.87 -6.81
CA GLY A 276 -15.94 -4.32 -8.15
C GLY A 276 -16.40 -3.22 -9.13
N LYS A 277 -16.65 -1.99 -8.65
CA LYS A 277 -16.82 -0.78 -9.48
C LYS A 277 -15.71 0.25 -9.24
N TRP A 278 -15.45 0.57 -7.97
CA TRP A 278 -14.45 1.57 -7.57
C TRP A 278 -13.13 0.93 -7.18
N SER A 279 -13.16 -0.34 -6.78
CA SER A 279 -11.97 -1.15 -6.59
C SER A 279 -12.06 -2.50 -7.29
N LEU A 280 -10.92 -3.14 -7.51
CA LEU A 280 -10.81 -4.49 -8.06
C LEU A 280 -9.74 -5.27 -7.32
N TYR A 281 -9.87 -6.58 -7.31
CA TYR A 281 -8.78 -7.50 -7.00
C TYR A 281 -8.31 -8.16 -8.30
N VAL A 282 -7.01 -8.13 -8.60
CA VAL A 282 -6.44 -8.64 -9.86
C VAL A 282 -5.25 -9.53 -9.56
N ASN A 283 -5.29 -10.78 -10.04
CA ASN A 283 -4.11 -11.64 -10.07
C ASN A 283 -3.22 -11.25 -11.25
N ILE A 284 -2.03 -10.72 -10.97
CA ILE A 284 -1.11 -10.21 -11.99
C ILE A 284 -0.56 -11.31 -12.91
N GLY A 285 -0.42 -12.54 -12.42
CA GLY A 285 0.11 -13.63 -13.25
C GLY A 285 -0.89 -14.14 -14.30
N SER A 286 -2.19 -14.09 -14.00
CA SER A 286 -3.23 -14.66 -14.87
C SER A 286 -4.19 -13.65 -15.48
N GLY A 287 -4.33 -12.46 -14.91
CA GLY A 287 -5.36 -11.47 -15.26
C GLY A 287 -6.73 -11.77 -14.69
N GLU A 288 -6.88 -12.80 -13.85
CA GLU A 288 -8.13 -13.08 -13.15
C GLU A 288 -8.47 -11.89 -12.25
N THR A 289 -9.66 -11.34 -12.48
CA THR A 289 -10.17 -10.14 -11.84
C THR A 289 -11.47 -10.44 -11.13
N ARG A 290 -11.54 -9.96 -9.89
CA ARG A 290 -12.65 -10.17 -8.96
C ARG A 290 -13.07 -8.82 -8.37
N GLN A 291 -14.23 -8.78 -7.75
CA GLN A 291 -14.75 -7.57 -7.10
C GLN A 291 -13.97 -7.22 -5.83
N CYS A 292 -13.62 -8.24 -5.05
CA CYS A 292 -12.81 -8.20 -3.83
C CYS A 292 -12.24 -9.63 -3.58
N TYR A 293 -11.67 -9.88 -2.40
CA TYR A 293 -11.09 -11.19 -2.03
C TYR A 293 -12.07 -12.35 -2.19
N THR A 294 -13.27 -12.21 -1.63
CA THR A 294 -14.40 -13.10 -1.89
C THR A 294 -15.40 -12.38 -2.79
N SER A 295 -15.72 -12.98 -3.94
CA SER A 295 -16.52 -12.34 -4.99
C SER A 295 -17.64 -13.23 -5.51
N ASN A 296 -18.68 -12.59 -6.04
CA ASN A 296 -19.80 -13.25 -6.73
C ASN A 296 -19.65 -13.18 -8.26
N TYR A 297 -18.63 -12.45 -8.74
CA TYR A 297 -18.36 -12.23 -10.15
C TYR A 297 -16.86 -12.31 -10.44
N TYR A 298 -16.54 -12.94 -11.56
CA TYR A 298 -15.19 -13.24 -12.02
C TYR A 298 -15.09 -12.94 -13.51
N GLN A 299 -13.95 -12.41 -13.94
CA GLN A 299 -13.60 -12.22 -15.35
C GLN A 299 -12.08 -12.25 -15.49
N ASN A 300 -11.55 -12.47 -16.69
CA ASN A 300 -10.13 -12.29 -16.97
C ASN A 300 -9.94 -11.03 -17.81
N ILE A 301 -9.28 -10.00 -17.28
CA ILE A 301 -9.12 -8.71 -17.99
C ILE A 301 -7.87 -8.66 -18.87
N PHE A 302 -7.03 -9.69 -18.83
CA PHE A 302 -5.81 -9.83 -19.64
C PHE A 302 -6.00 -10.78 -20.82
N GLU A 303 -7.00 -11.67 -20.78
CA GLU A 303 -7.25 -12.64 -21.86
C GLU A 303 -7.55 -11.97 -23.21
N ASP A 304 -8.39 -10.93 -23.21
CA ASP A 304 -8.62 -10.04 -24.36
C ASP A 304 -8.69 -8.59 -23.87
N ILE A 305 -7.64 -7.82 -24.16
CA ILE A 305 -7.55 -6.41 -23.73
C ILE A 305 -8.44 -5.47 -24.55
N ASN A 306 -8.98 -5.91 -25.68
CA ASN A 306 -9.93 -5.12 -26.47
C ASN A 306 -11.37 -5.26 -25.93
N LYS A 307 -11.64 -6.31 -25.14
CA LYS A 307 -12.92 -6.50 -24.48
C LYS A 307 -13.08 -5.50 -23.32
N PRO A 308 -14.27 -4.88 -23.18
CA PRO A 308 -14.53 -3.97 -22.05
C PRO A 308 -14.55 -4.72 -20.72
N ILE A 309 -14.12 -4.05 -19.67
CA ILE A 309 -14.16 -4.56 -18.30
C ILE A 309 -15.59 -4.39 -17.75
N ASN A 310 -16.18 -5.48 -17.27
CA ASN A 310 -17.51 -5.43 -16.66
C ASN A 310 -17.40 -5.05 -15.18
N TYR A 311 -17.82 -3.84 -14.82
CA TYR A 311 -17.77 -3.33 -13.46
C TYR A 311 -19.06 -3.63 -12.69
N LYS A 312 -19.01 -4.55 -11.73
CA LYS A 312 -20.16 -4.94 -10.90
C LYS A 312 -19.82 -4.74 -9.43
N ALA A 313 -20.65 -4.00 -8.70
CA ALA A 313 -20.45 -3.76 -7.28
C ALA A 313 -20.82 -5.01 -6.47
N ILE A 314 -20.13 -5.26 -5.35
CA ILE A 314 -20.55 -6.28 -4.37
C ILE A 314 -21.94 -5.93 -3.82
N GLY A 315 -22.24 -4.64 -3.69
CA GLY A 315 -23.50 -4.17 -3.12
C GLY A 315 -23.59 -4.55 -1.65
N LYS A 316 -24.74 -5.07 -1.22
CA LYS A 316 -24.98 -5.52 0.16
C LYS A 316 -24.64 -7.00 0.40
N ASN A 317 -24.08 -7.67 -0.60
CA ASN A 317 -23.85 -9.13 -0.60
C ASN A 317 -22.38 -9.49 -0.29
N CYS A 318 -21.73 -8.75 0.60
CA CYS A 318 -20.37 -9.06 1.02
C CYS A 318 -20.35 -10.46 1.67
N LEU A 319 -19.50 -11.35 1.15
CA LEU A 319 -19.39 -12.72 1.66
C LEU A 319 -18.38 -12.84 2.81
N GLU A 320 -17.43 -11.91 2.90
CA GLU A 320 -16.43 -11.89 3.98
C GLU A 320 -17.07 -11.72 5.37
N PRO A 321 -16.59 -12.41 6.42
CA PRO A 321 -17.14 -12.27 7.76
C PRO A 321 -17.02 -10.83 8.30
N HIS A 322 -15.99 -10.10 7.86
CA HIS A 322 -15.77 -8.68 8.10
C HIS A 322 -14.71 -8.16 7.12
N CYS A 323 -14.57 -6.84 6.97
CA CYS A 323 -13.58 -6.26 6.06
C CYS A 323 -12.19 -6.20 6.73
N TYR A 324 -11.40 -7.27 6.62
CA TYR A 324 -10.09 -7.36 7.30
C TYR A 324 -9.02 -6.40 6.74
N ASN A 325 -9.20 -5.91 5.51
CA ASN A 325 -8.40 -4.83 4.90
C ASN A 325 -9.17 -3.51 4.82
N ALA A 326 -10.08 -3.26 5.78
CA ALA A 326 -10.88 -2.04 5.88
C ALA A 326 -10.06 -0.74 5.77
N HIS A 327 -8.86 -0.74 6.35
CA HIS A 327 -7.92 0.38 6.32
C HIS A 327 -7.43 0.79 4.93
N SER A 328 -7.69 0.01 3.87
CA SER A 328 -7.50 0.43 2.48
C SER A 328 -8.87 0.69 1.84
N PHE A 329 -9.72 -0.33 1.75
CA PHE A 329 -10.99 -0.25 1.02
C PHE A 329 -11.94 0.81 1.58
N LEU A 330 -12.12 0.87 2.91
CA LEU A 330 -13.09 1.79 3.51
C LEU A 330 -12.52 3.21 3.58
N THR A 331 -11.24 3.39 3.88
CA THR A 331 -10.59 4.71 3.93
C THR A 331 -10.38 5.31 2.54
N LEU A 332 -10.33 4.50 1.48
CA LEU A 332 -10.40 4.98 0.09
C LEU A 332 -11.85 5.22 -0.36
N GLY A 333 -12.84 4.71 0.38
CA GLY A 333 -14.24 5.12 0.25
C GLY A 333 -15.14 4.16 -0.52
N ASP A 334 -14.82 2.86 -0.61
CA ASP A 334 -15.68 1.87 -1.27
C ASP A 334 -17.08 1.76 -0.66
N ILE A 335 -17.28 2.27 0.55
CA ILE A 335 -18.59 2.41 1.18
C ILE A 335 -18.77 3.88 1.53
N PRO A 336 -19.27 4.71 0.59
CA PRO A 336 -19.29 6.16 0.75
C PRO A 336 -20.25 6.65 1.85
N SER A 337 -21.16 5.79 2.31
CA SER A 337 -22.06 6.03 3.45
C SER A 337 -21.41 5.76 4.82
N LEU A 338 -20.13 5.38 4.86
CA LEU A 338 -19.33 5.35 6.07
C LEU A 338 -18.44 6.59 6.13
N GLU A 339 -18.50 7.29 7.26
CA GLU A 339 -17.47 8.27 7.59
C GLU A 339 -16.21 7.51 8.04
N THR A 340 -15.12 7.75 7.31
CA THR A 340 -13.83 7.09 7.55
C THR A 340 -12.71 8.10 7.41
N PRO A 341 -11.62 7.96 8.19
CA PRO A 341 -10.41 8.75 7.97
C PRO A 341 -9.86 8.57 6.56
N TYR A 342 -9.03 9.51 6.12
CA TYR A 342 -8.31 9.37 4.86
C TYR A 342 -7.28 8.24 4.91
N TYR A 343 -6.91 7.71 3.75
CA TYR A 343 -5.91 6.65 3.68
C TYR A 343 -4.53 7.16 4.13
N SER A 344 -4.23 8.44 3.91
CA SER A 344 -3.02 9.10 4.40
C SER A 344 -2.90 9.02 5.93
N TYR A 345 -4.02 9.14 6.65
CA TYR A 345 -4.06 9.06 8.12
C TYR A 345 -3.65 7.67 8.65
N MET A 346 -3.82 6.62 7.84
CA MET A 346 -3.43 5.24 8.18
C MET A 346 -1.95 4.95 7.88
N ARG A 347 -1.27 5.83 7.14
CA ARG A 347 0.02 5.53 6.52
C ARG A 347 1.11 6.48 6.98
N ASN A 348 0.78 7.74 7.16
CA ASN A 348 1.77 8.76 7.41
C ASN A 348 2.28 8.77 8.85
N ARG A 349 3.51 9.21 9.03
CA ARG A 349 4.10 9.68 10.29
C ARG A 349 4.74 11.03 9.99
N VAL A 350 4.61 11.96 10.93
CA VAL A 350 5.30 13.25 10.91
C VAL A 350 6.43 13.13 11.92
N LEU A 351 7.66 13.36 11.46
CA LEU A 351 8.87 13.20 12.26
C LEU A 351 9.14 14.45 13.10
N GLU A 352 10.07 14.34 14.05
CA GLU A 352 10.45 15.45 14.95
C GLU A 352 11.02 16.67 14.19
N ASP A 353 11.64 16.45 13.03
CA ASP A 353 12.16 17.50 12.14
C ASP A 353 11.11 18.08 11.18
N GLY A 354 9.85 17.62 11.26
CA GLY A 354 8.76 18.02 10.37
C GLY A 354 8.72 17.29 9.02
N SER A 355 9.71 16.45 8.71
CA SER A 355 9.64 15.57 7.54
C SER A 355 8.58 14.47 7.73
N GLU A 356 8.16 13.84 6.64
CA GLU A 356 7.06 12.88 6.66
C GLU A 356 7.42 11.57 5.96
N TRP A 357 6.78 10.49 6.37
CA TRP A 357 6.91 9.17 5.73
C TRP A 357 6.30 9.14 4.33
N LEU A 358 5.21 9.87 4.13
CA LEU A 358 4.65 10.09 2.80
C LEU A 358 5.24 11.35 2.19
N ASN A 359 5.74 11.24 0.96
CA ASN A 359 6.06 12.42 0.17
C ASN A 359 4.77 13.22 -0.12
N PRO A 360 4.87 14.51 -0.47
CA PRO A 360 3.69 15.36 -0.68
C PRO A 360 2.70 14.83 -1.71
N TYR A 361 3.18 14.19 -2.79
CA TYR A 361 2.34 13.65 -3.86
C TYR A 361 1.48 12.49 -3.38
N ILE A 362 2.08 11.48 -2.75
CA ILE A 362 1.34 10.33 -2.22
C ILE A 362 0.44 10.74 -1.06
N LYS A 363 0.89 11.65 -0.19
CA LYS A 363 0.08 12.18 0.91
C LYS A 363 -1.21 12.83 0.39
N GLU A 364 -1.10 13.68 -0.63
CA GLU A 364 -2.26 14.35 -1.24
C GLU A 364 -3.23 13.32 -1.83
N ILE A 365 -2.71 12.42 -2.66
CA ILE A 365 -3.50 11.40 -3.35
C ILE A 365 -4.18 10.42 -2.38
N PHE A 366 -3.53 10.10 -1.26
CA PHE A 366 -4.13 9.28 -0.19
C PHE A 366 -5.11 10.06 0.70
N SER A 367 -5.20 11.37 0.52
CA SER A 367 -6.15 12.27 1.19
C SER A 367 -7.43 12.52 0.37
N HIS A 368 -7.61 11.78 -0.73
CA HIS A 368 -8.85 11.76 -1.51
C HIS A 368 -9.64 10.46 -1.32
N LYS A 369 -10.94 10.52 -1.65
CA LYS A 369 -11.84 9.37 -1.70
C LYS A 369 -12.24 9.03 -3.14
N LEU A 370 -12.47 7.75 -3.42
CA LEU A 370 -12.91 7.26 -4.73
C LEU A 370 -14.26 7.85 -5.18
N LYS A 371 -15.13 8.26 -4.25
CA LYS A 371 -16.39 8.95 -4.56
C LYS A 371 -16.20 10.30 -5.27
N GLU A 372 -15.04 10.92 -5.16
CA GLU A 372 -14.75 12.22 -5.79
C GLU A 372 -14.43 12.10 -7.29
N SER A 373 -14.11 10.90 -7.75
CA SER A 373 -13.74 10.61 -9.14
C SER A 373 -14.71 9.63 -9.80
N ASN A 374 -15.75 9.19 -9.08
CA ASN A 374 -16.71 8.20 -9.56
C ASN A 374 -18.15 8.57 -9.27
N HIS A 375 -19.04 8.17 -10.18
CA HIS A 375 -20.48 8.30 -9.97
C HIS A 375 -20.99 7.27 -8.97
N PHE A 376 -22.00 7.68 -8.22
CA PHE A 376 -22.85 6.79 -7.44
C PHE A 376 -23.76 6.01 -8.37
N TRP A 377 -24.01 4.75 -8.03
CA TRP A 377 -24.88 3.87 -8.81
C TRP A 377 -25.94 3.34 -7.85
N SER A 378 -27.21 3.54 -8.22
CA SER A 378 -28.37 3.01 -7.50
C SER A 378 -28.50 1.51 -7.67
#